data_AF-A0A5D2MEH7-F1
#
_entry.id   AF-A0A5D2MEH7-F1
#
_cell.length_a   1.000
_cell.length_b   1.000
_cell.length_c   1.000
_cell.angle_alpha   90.00
_cell.angle_beta   90.00
_cell.angle_gamma   90.00
#
_symmetry.space_group_name_H-M   'P 1'
#
loop_
_entity.id
_entity.type
_entity.pdbx_description
1 polymer ?
#
loop_
_entity_poly.entity_id
_entity_poly.type
_entity_poly.pdbx_seq_one_letter_code
_entity_poly.pdbx_strand_id
1 'polypeptide(L)'
;MESFLISKSGLKPLPRIYIRPITGLVPRNYFSKPRFLHTSKCFSDLKVTTPLKVASVEEDEEINERMHGINKIGEQEEETIFDPAAPPPFNLADVRATIPQHCWVKDPWKSMSYVVRDVALVLSLAAAMVYVNNWLVWPLYWVAQGTMFWALFVLGHDCGHGSFSNNPKLNSLVGHLLHSFILVPYHGWRISHRIHHQNQGHVENDESWHPLTEKTYMSLDNNELTWRFKFPFPLLVYPFYLWGRSPGKTGSHFDPNSEMFVPSERKDVITSSLCWTAMAAILVGLGFTMGPMLLLKLYGVPYWEWSYIRGGLTTLDRDYGWMNNIHHDIGTHVIHHLFPQIPHYHLIEATKAAKPVLGKYYREPERSGPIPFYLIGVFIRSLKEDHYVSDTGDVVYYKTDPNIFKSA
;
A
#
# COMPACT_ATOMS: atom_id res chain seq x y z
N MET A 1 21.39 -12.65 8.13
CA MET A 1 20.89 -11.64 9.08
C MET A 1 19.83 -10.89 8.30
N GLU A 2 18.57 -11.08 8.68
CA GLU A 2 17.38 -10.71 7.91
C GLU A 2 16.99 -9.29 8.30
N SER A 3 16.98 -8.36 7.35
CA SER A 3 16.76 -6.93 7.60
C SER A 3 15.40 -6.47 7.09
N PHE A 4 14.56 -5.92 7.96
CA PHE A 4 13.23 -5.36 7.64
C PHE A 4 13.25 -3.83 7.52
N LEU A 5 12.43 -3.29 6.62
CA LEU A 5 12.36 -1.87 6.28
C LEU A 5 11.14 -1.18 6.90
N ILE A 6 11.35 -0.04 7.55
CA ILE A 6 10.27 0.86 7.99
C ILE A 6 10.48 2.28 7.48
N SER A 7 9.52 2.80 6.71
CA SER A 7 9.51 4.19 6.24
C SER A 7 9.11 5.18 7.33
N LYS A 8 9.89 6.28 7.44
CA LYS A 8 9.62 7.42 8.33
C LYS A 8 8.56 8.36 7.76
N SER A 9 8.41 8.47 6.43
CA SER A 9 7.38 9.31 5.82
C SER A 9 5.95 8.79 6.05
N GLY A 10 5.80 7.50 6.34
CA GLY A 10 4.60 6.85 6.86
C GLY A 10 4.46 6.87 8.40
N LEU A 11 5.37 7.54 9.11
CA LEU A 11 5.39 7.74 10.57
C LEU A 11 5.34 9.26 10.84
N LYS A 12 4.15 9.85 10.97
CA LYS A 12 4.01 11.09 11.76
C LYS A 12 3.37 10.78 13.11
N PRO A 13 3.79 11.49 14.16
CA PRO A 13 4.22 10.85 15.39
C PRO A 13 3.11 10.75 16.42
N LEU A 14 3.18 9.72 17.26
CA LEU A 14 2.61 9.79 18.61
C LEU A 14 3.13 11.06 19.31
N PRO A 15 2.30 11.74 20.13
CA PRO A 15 2.68 12.99 20.77
C PRO A 15 4.03 12.86 21.50
N ARG A 16 4.98 13.74 21.15
CA ARG A 16 6.29 13.84 21.80
C ARG A 16 6.12 14.42 23.20
N ILE A 17 5.91 13.57 24.20
CA ILE A 17 6.17 13.93 25.60
C ILE A 17 7.61 13.53 25.90
N TYR A 18 8.54 14.47 25.76
CA TYR A 18 9.89 14.30 26.31
C TYR A 18 9.85 14.63 27.81
N ILE A 19 9.90 13.61 28.67
CA ILE A 19 10.30 13.83 30.06
C ILE A 19 11.80 14.08 30.02
N ARG A 20 12.21 15.32 30.31
CA ARG A 20 13.63 15.64 30.52
C ARG A 20 14.15 14.81 31.70
N PRO A 21 15.34 14.20 31.61
CA PRO A 21 15.98 13.62 32.79
C PRO A 21 16.38 14.76 33.72
N ILE A 22 15.78 14.80 34.92
CA ILE A 22 16.27 15.66 35.99
C ILE A 22 17.53 14.97 36.55
N THR A 23 18.70 15.46 36.14
CA THR A 23 19.94 15.24 36.87
C THR A 23 19.98 16.20 38.06
N GLY A 24 20.10 15.67 39.28
CA GLY A 24 20.42 16.52 40.44
C GLY A 24 20.08 15.94 41.82
N LEU A 25 21.10 15.33 42.43
CA LEU A 25 21.43 15.33 43.87
C LEU A 25 20.46 14.72 44.90
N VAL A 26 20.93 13.60 45.47
CA VAL A 26 20.49 12.97 46.72
C VAL A 26 20.63 13.93 47.92
N PRO A 27 19.70 13.87 48.89
CA PRO A 27 20.13 13.66 50.28
C PRO A 27 19.37 12.55 51.03
N ARG A 28 20.07 12.07 52.05
CA ARG A 28 19.88 10.91 52.94
C ARG A 28 18.79 11.09 54.02
N ASN A 29 18.32 9.92 54.50
CA ASN A 29 17.72 9.59 55.81
C ASN A 29 16.28 10.10 56.04
N TYR A 30 15.31 9.31 56.52
CA TYR A 30 15.29 8.64 57.83
C TYR A 30 14.28 7.47 57.93
N PHE A 31 14.59 6.50 58.80
CA PHE A 31 13.72 5.44 59.31
C PHE A 31 12.48 5.97 60.05
N SER A 32 11.33 5.29 59.91
CA SER A 32 10.59 4.71 61.06
C SER A 32 9.33 3.92 60.62
N LYS A 33 9.08 2.84 61.38
CA LYS A 33 8.05 1.80 61.24
C LYS A 33 6.74 2.20 61.98
N PRO A 34 5.66 1.38 61.94
CA PRO A 34 4.26 1.81 61.81
C PRO A 34 3.48 1.83 63.12
N ARG A 35 2.20 2.24 63.09
CA ARG A 35 1.25 1.98 64.18
C ARG A 35 -0.17 1.66 63.70
N PHE A 36 -0.65 0.55 64.22
CA PHE A 36 -2.03 0.03 64.27
C PHE A 36 -3.03 1.04 64.87
N LEU A 37 -4.33 0.91 64.55
CA LEU A 37 -5.35 0.32 65.45
C LEU A 37 -6.81 0.50 64.94
N HIS A 38 -7.60 -0.56 65.20
CA HIS A 38 -9.02 -0.63 65.58
C HIS A 38 -10.14 -0.21 64.60
N THR A 39 -10.91 -1.15 64.02
CA THR A 39 -12.12 -1.88 64.50
C THR A 39 -13.45 -1.11 64.51
N SER A 40 -14.44 -1.63 63.78
CA SER A 40 -15.75 -2.17 64.26
C SER A 40 -16.73 -2.20 63.05
N LYS A 41 -17.23 -3.37 62.64
CA LYS A 41 -18.54 -4.00 62.96
C LYS A 41 -19.74 -3.05 62.74
N CYS A 42 -20.91 -3.42 62.20
CA CYS A 42 -21.52 -4.62 61.61
C CYS A 42 -23.02 -4.27 61.37
N PHE A 43 -23.75 -5.11 60.63
CA PHE A 43 -25.23 -5.20 60.43
C PHE A 43 -25.82 -4.25 59.37
N SER A 44 -26.45 -4.64 58.25
CA SER A 44 -27.31 -5.76 57.77
C SER A 44 -28.77 -5.35 57.57
N ASP A 45 -29.32 -5.90 56.48
CA ASP A 45 -30.73 -6.22 56.19
C ASP A 45 -31.54 -5.37 55.18
N LEU A 46 -31.63 -5.91 53.94
CA LEU A 46 -32.83 -6.46 53.26
C LEU A 46 -34.21 -5.82 53.62
N LYS A 47 -35.16 -5.47 52.73
CA LYS A 47 -35.67 -6.14 51.50
C LYS A 47 -36.95 -5.39 50.96
N VAL A 48 -37.34 -5.64 49.70
CA VAL A 48 -38.74 -5.72 49.13
C VAL A 48 -39.34 -4.57 48.24
N THR A 49 -39.52 -4.94 46.95
CA THR A 49 -40.57 -4.68 45.90
C THR A 49 -40.78 -3.35 45.14
N THR A 50 -40.82 -3.53 43.81
CA THR A 50 -41.41 -2.81 42.66
C THR A 50 -42.95 -2.59 42.77
N PRO A 51 -43.62 -1.66 42.02
CA PRO A 51 -43.53 -1.55 40.55
C PRO A 51 -43.59 -0.16 39.87
N LEU A 52 -42.93 -0.14 38.70
CA LEU A 52 -43.21 0.56 37.44
C LEU A 52 -43.83 1.97 37.48
N LYS A 53 -43.00 2.99 37.18
CA LYS A 53 -43.41 4.16 36.39
C LYS A 53 -42.23 4.70 35.60
N VAL A 54 -42.48 4.91 34.31
CA VAL A 54 -41.56 5.40 33.28
C VAL A 54 -40.98 6.76 33.70
N ALA A 55 -39.65 6.89 33.67
CA ALA A 55 -38.93 8.13 33.87
C ALA A 55 -37.91 8.35 32.73
N SER A 56 -37.63 9.63 32.52
CA SER A 56 -36.99 10.31 31.40
C SER A 56 -35.48 10.12 31.31
N VAL A 57 -34.96 10.48 30.12
CA VAL A 57 -33.60 10.33 29.56
C VAL A 57 -32.53 11.20 30.27
N GLU A 58 -32.60 11.41 31.59
CA GLU A 58 -31.66 12.30 32.31
C GLU A 58 -30.98 11.67 33.55
N GLU A 59 -31.25 10.41 33.90
CA GLU A 59 -30.59 9.74 35.05
C GLU A 59 -29.47 8.74 34.67
N ASP A 60 -29.22 8.49 33.38
CA ASP A 60 -28.20 7.51 32.93
C ASP A 60 -26.75 8.08 32.91
N GLU A 61 -26.56 9.39 33.04
CA GLU A 61 -25.21 10.00 33.08
C GLU A 61 -24.57 9.90 34.47
N GLU A 62 -25.34 9.94 35.56
CA GLU A 62 -24.78 9.99 36.92
C GLU A 62 -24.35 8.60 37.45
N ILE A 63 -24.91 7.51 36.90
CA ILE A 63 -24.52 6.13 37.26
C ILE A 63 -23.24 5.71 36.54
N ASN A 64 -23.03 6.16 35.29
CA ASN A 64 -21.81 5.87 34.54
C ASN A 64 -20.57 6.58 35.16
N GLU A 65 -20.74 7.77 35.73
CA GLU A 65 -19.64 8.45 36.43
C GLU A 65 -19.25 7.76 37.75
N ARG A 66 -20.20 7.13 38.47
CA ARG A 66 -19.88 6.40 39.70
C ARG A 66 -19.29 5.01 39.46
N MET A 67 -19.60 4.34 38.35
CA MET A 67 -18.98 3.05 38.01
C MET A 67 -17.54 3.19 37.49
N HIS A 68 -17.16 4.36 36.96
CA HIS A 68 -15.76 4.66 36.62
C HIS A 68 -14.88 5.10 37.81
N GLY A 69 -15.47 5.35 38.98
CA GLY A 69 -14.75 5.81 40.17
C GLY A 69 -14.13 4.72 41.07
N ILE A 70 -14.47 3.44 40.90
CA ILE A 70 -14.14 2.40 41.91
C ILE A 70 -13.11 1.35 41.44
N ASN A 71 -12.70 1.33 40.16
CA ASN A 71 -11.63 0.43 39.69
C ASN A 71 -10.22 1.03 39.72
N LYS A 72 -9.99 2.12 40.47
CA LYS A 72 -8.64 2.64 40.74
C LYS A 72 -8.05 2.03 42.01
N ILE A 73 -7.81 0.73 42.00
CA ILE A 73 -6.83 0.11 42.89
C ILE A 73 -5.97 -0.84 42.05
N GLY A 74 -4.83 -0.32 41.59
CA GLY A 74 -3.61 -1.12 41.50
C GLY A 74 -3.34 -1.90 40.23
N GLU A 75 -3.43 -1.28 39.05
CA GLU A 75 -2.52 -1.61 37.94
C GLU A 75 -1.98 -0.29 37.38
N GLN A 76 -0.73 0.03 37.72
CA GLN A 76 0.04 0.97 36.92
C GLN A 76 0.29 0.27 35.58
N GLU A 77 -0.60 0.44 34.61
CA GLU A 77 -0.21 0.26 33.22
C GLU A 77 0.87 1.31 32.94
N GLU A 78 2.14 0.89 32.94
CA GLU A 78 3.14 1.58 32.16
C GLU A 78 2.56 1.71 30.76
N GLU A 79 2.27 2.94 30.30
CA GLU A 79 2.08 3.21 28.88
C GLU A 79 3.39 2.86 28.18
N THR A 80 3.55 1.57 27.87
CA THR A 80 4.64 1.08 27.06
C THR A 80 4.50 1.77 25.70
N ILE A 81 5.49 2.60 25.39
CA ILE A 81 5.59 3.28 24.09
C ILE A 81 5.50 2.20 23.02
N PHE A 82 4.48 2.26 22.16
CA PHE A 82 4.27 1.28 21.10
C PHE A 82 5.49 1.25 20.17
N ASP A 83 6.15 0.09 20.10
CA ASP A 83 7.26 -0.14 19.18
C ASP A 83 6.74 -0.81 17.91
N PRO A 84 6.68 -0.09 16.76
CA PRO A 84 6.22 -0.65 15.51
C PRO A 84 7.17 -1.70 14.92
N ALA A 85 8.41 -1.83 15.43
CA ALA A 85 9.37 -2.84 15.01
C ALA A 85 9.25 -4.15 15.82
N ALA A 86 8.53 -4.13 16.95
CA ALA A 86 8.31 -5.33 17.74
C ALA A 86 7.37 -6.31 16.99
N PRO A 87 7.62 -7.63 17.06
CA PRO A 87 6.73 -8.63 16.47
C PRO A 87 5.28 -8.46 16.94
N PRO A 88 4.28 -8.57 16.05
CA PRO A 88 2.89 -8.41 16.43
C PRO A 88 2.43 -9.54 17.37
N PRO A 89 1.47 -9.26 18.28
CA PRO A 89 0.91 -10.26 19.19
C PRO A 89 -0.10 -11.21 18.52
N PHE A 90 -0.14 -11.23 17.18
CA PHE A 90 -1.04 -12.04 16.36
C PHE A 90 -0.26 -12.67 15.20
N ASN A 91 -0.77 -13.76 14.66
CA ASN A 91 -0.24 -14.41 13.45
C ASN A 91 -1.18 -14.24 12.25
N LEU A 92 -0.75 -14.70 11.07
CA LEU A 92 -1.53 -14.58 9.84
C LEU A 92 -2.88 -15.34 9.89
N ALA A 93 -2.94 -16.46 10.62
CA ALA A 93 -4.18 -17.24 10.77
C ALA A 93 -5.22 -16.47 11.62
N ASP A 94 -4.77 -15.73 12.64
CA ASP A 94 -5.66 -14.88 13.46
C ASP A 94 -6.32 -13.81 12.59
N VAL A 95 -5.54 -13.15 11.73
CA VAL A 95 -6.08 -12.14 10.79
C VAL A 95 -7.02 -12.82 9.78
N ARG A 96 -6.63 -13.97 9.21
CA ARG A 96 -7.45 -14.73 8.25
C ARG A 96 -8.80 -15.11 8.84
N ALA A 97 -8.85 -15.49 10.11
CA ALA A 97 -10.07 -15.94 10.80
C ALA A 97 -11.13 -14.83 10.93
N THR A 98 -10.72 -13.55 10.89
CA THR A 98 -11.64 -12.41 10.92
C THR A 98 -12.36 -12.19 9.59
N ILE A 99 -11.76 -12.61 8.48
CA ILE A 99 -12.25 -12.28 7.15
C ILE A 99 -13.44 -13.18 6.79
N PRO A 100 -14.61 -12.61 6.43
CA PRO A 100 -15.78 -13.38 6.04
C PRO A 100 -15.50 -14.37 4.90
N GLN A 101 -16.09 -15.57 4.98
CA GLN A 101 -15.80 -16.64 4.02
C GLN A 101 -16.17 -16.28 2.57
N HIS A 102 -17.21 -15.46 2.37
CA HIS A 102 -17.60 -15.03 1.02
C HIS A 102 -16.58 -14.09 0.37
N CYS A 103 -15.74 -13.38 1.15
CA CYS A 103 -14.68 -12.53 0.59
C CYS A 103 -13.63 -13.34 -0.20
N TRP A 104 -13.54 -14.65 0.03
CA TRP A 104 -12.62 -15.56 -0.67
C TRP A 104 -13.23 -16.17 -1.94
N VAL A 105 -14.53 -15.96 -2.16
CA VAL A 105 -15.24 -16.53 -3.31
C VAL A 105 -14.98 -15.67 -4.53
N LYS A 106 -14.43 -16.29 -5.57
CA LYS A 106 -14.11 -15.65 -6.84
C LYS A 106 -15.26 -15.86 -7.81
N ASP A 107 -15.84 -14.77 -8.28
CA ASP A 107 -16.87 -14.75 -9.32
C ASP A 107 -16.27 -14.28 -10.66
N PRO A 108 -16.02 -15.18 -11.62
CA PRO A 108 -15.47 -14.82 -12.92
C PRO A 108 -16.38 -13.90 -13.74
N TRP A 109 -17.69 -13.96 -13.56
CA TRP A 109 -18.63 -13.09 -14.28
C TRP A 109 -18.54 -11.67 -13.76
N LYS A 110 -18.49 -11.51 -12.43
CA LYS A 110 -18.25 -10.22 -11.80
C LYS A 110 -16.89 -9.65 -12.23
N SER A 111 -15.82 -10.43 -12.17
CA SER A 111 -14.48 -10.00 -12.63
C SER A 111 -14.48 -9.59 -14.11
N MET A 112 -15.11 -10.37 -15.00
CA MET A 112 -15.24 -10.01 -16.41
C MET A 112 -16.10 -8.77 -16.65
N SER A 113 -17.11 -8.50 -15.82
CA SER A 113 -17.91 -7.28 -15.93
C SER A 113 -17.08 -6.01 -15.73
N TYR A 114 -16.10 -6.04 -14.82
CA TYR A 114 -15.13 -4.96 -14.64
C TYR A 114 -14.22 -4.80 -15.86
N VAL A 115 -13.77 -5.90 -16.47
CA VAL A 115 -12.99 -5.86 -17.73
C VAL A 115 -13.78 -5.17 -18.84
N VAL A 116 -15.03 -5.58 -19.05
CA VAL A 116 -15.89 -4.99 -20.09
C VAL A 116 -16.13 -3.51 -19.82
N ARG A 117 -16.44 -3.14 -18.57
CA ARG A 117 -16.62 -1.74 -18.14
C ARG A 117 -15.37 -0.91 -18.46
N ASP A 118 -14.20 -1.38 -18.04
CA ASP A 118 -12.97 -0.58 -18.12
C ASP A 118 -12.48 -0.46 -19.57
N VAL A 119 -12.56 -1.53 -20.36
CA VAL A 119 -12.24 -1.47 -21.80
C VAL A 119 -13.21 -0.55 -22.53
N ALA A 120 -14.52 -0.62 -22.23
CA ALA A 120 -15.51 0.28 -22.83
C ALA A 120 -15.21 1.75 -22.50
N LEU A 121 -14.85 2.06 -21.24
CA LEU A 121 -14.46 3.41 -20.83
C LEU A 121 -13.18 3.88 -21.53
N VAL A 122 -12.15 3.04 -21.59
CA VAL A 122 -10.89 3.32 -22.31
C VAL A 122 -11.15 3.67 -23.79
N LEU A 123 -11.95 2.86 -24.48
CA LEU A 123 -12.26 3.09 -25.89
C LEU A 123 -13.16 4.31 -26.08
N SER A 124 -14.13 4.53 -25.19
CA SER A 124 -15.05 5.67 -25.26
C SER A 124 -14.34 7.00 -25.02
N LEU A 125 -13.42 7.06 -24.04
CA LEU A 125 -12.60 8.25 -23.78
C LEU A 125 -11.73 8.58 -24.99
N ALA A 126 -11.05 7.58 -25.57
CA ALA A 126 -10.23 7.78 -26.76
C ALA A 126 -11.07 8.25 -27.96
N ALA A 127 -12.24 7.63 -28.21
CA ALA A 127 -13.14 8.02 -29.29
C ALA A 127 -13.69 9.44 -29.10
N ALA A 128 -14.08 9.80 -27.87
CA ALA A 128 -14.55 11.15 -27.54
C ALA A 128 -13.46 12.20 -27.82
N MET A 129 -12.20 11.90 -27.52
CA MET A 129 -11.10 12.83 -27.78
C MET A 129 -10.79 13.00 -29.25
N VAL A 130 -10.88 11.93 -30.04
CA VAL A 130 -10.77 12.02 -31.50
C VAL A 130 -11.89 12.90 -32.08
N TYR A 131 -13.11 12.80 -31.54
CA TYR A 131 -14.24 13.60 -31.98
C TYR A 131 -14.15 15.08 -31.57
N VAL A 132 -13.82 15.37 -30.30
CA VAL A 132 -13.75 16.74 -29.78
C VAL A 132 -12.53 17.49 -30.31
N ASN A 133 -11.38 16.81 -30.44
CA ASN A 133 -10.12 17.32 -31.00
C ASN A 133 -9.75 18.76 -30.59
N ASN A 134 -9.90 19.10 -29.31
CA ASN A 134 -9.60 20.42 -28.78
C ASN A 134 -8.42 20.36 -27.80
N TRP A 135 -7.44 21.25 -27.97
CA TRP A 135 -6.23 21.28 -27.12
C TRP A 135 -6.55 21.37 -25.62
N LEU A 136 -7.61 22.09 -25.24
CA LEU A 136 -7.99 22.34 -23.84
C LEU A 136 -8.41 21.08 -23.08
N VAL A 137 -8.92 20.06 -23.76
CA VAL A 137 -9.42 18.83 -23.12
C VAL A 137 -8.36 17.73 -23.00
N TRP A 138 -7.20 17.88 -23.67
CA TRP A 138 -6.13 16.86 -23.64
C TRP A 138 -5.56 16.60 -22.25
N PRO A 139 -5.22 17.60 -21.41
CA PRO A 139 -4.70 17.33 -20.07
C PRO A 139 -5.70 16.55 -19.20
N LEU A 140 -6.99 16.88 -19.30
CA LEU A 140 -8.05 16.15 -18.59
C LEU A 140 -8.16 14.71 -19.07
N TYR A 141 -8.10 14.51 -20.39
CA TYR A 141 -8.07 13.18 -20.97
C TYR A 141 -6.85 12.37 -20.53
N TRP A 142 -5.64 12.95 -20.54
CA TRP A 142 -4.42 12.23 -20.15
C TRP A 142 -4.50 11.69 -18.73
N VAL A 143 -4.98 12.53 -17.80
CA VAL A 143 -5.21 12.11 -16.42
C VAL A 143 -6.27 11.01 -16.34
N ALA A 144 -7.42 11.17 -17.00
CA ALA A 144 -8.51 10.20 -16.97
C ALA A 144 -8.13 8.86 -17.62
N GLN A 145 -7.48 8.91 -18.78
CA GLN A 145 -7.05 7.75 -19.55
C GLN A 145 -5.93 6.99 -18.82
N GLY A 146 -4.96 7.70 -18.23
CA GLY A 146 -3.91 7.10 -17.39
C GLY A 146 -4.48 6.40 -16.15
N THR A 147 -5.49 6.99 -15.50
CA THR A 147 -6.27 6.36 -14.42
C THR A 147 -6.94 5.06 -14.90
N MET A 148 -7.53 5.06 -16.10
CA MET A 148 -8.14 3.85 -16.65
C MET A 148 -7.12 2.77 -17.05
N PHE A 149 -5.93 3.15 -17.52
CA PHE A 149 -4.85 2.18 -17.76
C PHE A 149 -4.37 1.54 -16.45
N TRP A 150 -4.36 2.28 -15.34
CA TRP A 150 -4.15 1.70 -14.02
C TRP A 150 -5.26 0.71 -13.63
N ALA A 151 -6.53 1.02 -13.93
CA ALA A 151 -7.63 0.08 -13.69
C ALA A 151 -7.43 -1.25 -14.45
N LEU A 152 -7.00 -1.20 -15.72
CA LEU A 152 -6.65 -2.40 -16.50
C LEU A 152 -5.46 -3.16 -15.90
N PHE A 153 -4.45 -2.43 -15.40
CA PHE A 153 -3.31 -3.01 -14.71
C PHE A 153 -3.77 -3.82 -13.48
N VAL A 154 -4.65 -3.27 -12.65
CA VAL A 154 -5.18 -3.93 -11.44
C VAL A 154 -5.96 -5.21 -11.79
N LEU A 155 -6.78 -5.19 -12.84
CA LEU A 155 -7.49 -6.39 -13.29
C LEU A 155 -6.55 -7.50 -13.81
N GLY A 156 -5.50 -7.14 -14.54
CA GLY A 156 -4.45 -8.10 -14.92
C GLY A 156 -3.61 -8.56 -13.74
N HIS A 157 -3.42 -7.70 -12.73
CA HIS A 157 -2.78 -8.03 -11.46
C HIS A 157 -3.60 -9.06 -10.65
N ASP A 158 -4.93 -8.92 -10.60
CA ASP A 158 -5.83 -9.92 -10.00
C ASP A 158 -5.76 -11.26 -10.73
N CYS A 159 -5.57 -11.24 -12.05
CA CYS A 159 -5.29 -12.45 -12.82
C CYS A 159 -3.96 -13.08 -12.36
N GLY A 160 -2.93 -12.26 -12.16
CA GLY A 160 -1.62 -12.68 -11.70
C GLY A 160 -1.62 -13.33 -10.31
N HIS A 161 -2.46 -12.83 -9.40
CA HIS A 161 -2.68 -13.43 -8.08
C HIS A 161 -3.65 -14.62 -8.09
N GLY A 162 -4.37 -14.81 -9.19
CA GLY A 162 -5.43 -15.79 -9.29
C GLY A 162 -6.66 -15.44 -8.46
N SER A 163 -6.83 -14.18 -8.05
CA SER A 163 -8.03 -13.66 -7.40
C SER A 163 -9.14 -13.35 -8.41
N PHE A 164 -8.79 -13.10 -9.68
CA PHE A 164 -9.74 -12.86 -10.76
C PHE A 164 -10.71 -14.04 -10.99
N SER A 165 -10.19 -15.27 -11.00
CA SER A 165 -10.99 -16.51 -11.14
C SER A 165 -10.24 -17.72 -10.59
N ASN A 166 -10.97 -18.82 -10.35
CA ASN A 166 -10.38 -20.11 -10.00
C ASN A 166 -9.79 -20.87 -11.22
N ASN A 167 -9.90 -20.34 -12.43
CA ASN A 167 -9.38 -20.97 -13.64
C ASN A 167 -8.04 -20.31 -14.06
N PRO A 168 -6.89 -21.00 -13.88
CA PRO A 168 -5.59 -20.43 -14.23
C PRO A 168 -5.44 -20.07 -15.70
N LYS A 169 -6.12 -20.81 -16.61
CA LYS A 169 -6.07 -20.52 -18.05
C LYS A 169 -6.82 -19.23 -18.38
N LEU A 170 -7.97 -19.01 -17.74
CA LEU A 170 -8.73 -17.77 -17.90
C LEU A 170 -7.91 -16.59 -17.38
N ASN A 171 -7.33 -16.72 -16.19
CA ASN A 171 -6.46 -15.69 -15.61
C ASN A 171 -5.27 -15.39 -16.54
N SER A 172 -4.59 -16.41 -17.06
CA SER A 172 -3.49 -16.19 -17.99
C SER A 172 -3.95 -15.50 -19.27
N LEU A 173 -5.07 -15.91 -19.87
CA LEU A 173 -5.58 -15.28 -21.09
C LEU A 173 -5.93 -13.80 -20.87
N VAL A 174 -6.74 -13.51 -19.86
CA VAL A 174 -7.20 -12.15 -19.56
C VAL A 174 -6.03 -11.27 -19.11
N GLY A 175 -5.15 -11.80 -18.26
CA GLY A 175 -3.93 -11.13 -17.82
C GLY A 175 -3.04 -10.70 -18.98
N HIS A 176 -2.79 -11.58 -19.96
CA HIS A 176 -2.04 -11.19 -21.16
C HIS A 176 -2.74 -10.12 -21.98
N LEU A 177 -4.05 -10.23 -22.20
CA LEU A 177 -4.80 -9.24 -22.98
C LEU A 177 -4.72 -7.85 -22.34
N LEU A 178 -4.94 -7.78 -21.02
CA LEU A 178 -4.94 -6.52 -20.27
C LEU A 178 -3.54 -5.93 -20.16
N HIS A 179 -2.55 -6.71 -19.72
CA HIS A 179 -1.19 -6.21 -19.48
C HIS A 179 -0.46 -5.91 -20.78
N SER A 180 -0.60 -6.74 -21.82
CA SER A 180 0.02 -6.43 -23.12
C SER A 180 -0.54 -5.14 -23.71
N PHE A 181 -1.85 -4.89 -23.57
CA PHE A 181 -2.49 -3.66 -24.04
C PHE A 181 -1.87 -2.39 -23.43
N ILE A 182 -1.38 -2.47 -22.19
CA ILE A 182 -0.65 -1.39 -21.50
C ILE A 182 0.87 -1.62 -21.47
N LEU A 183 1.42 -2.41 -22.38
CA LEU A 183 2.86 -2.69 -22.53
C LEU A 183 3.57 -3.24 -21.28
N VAL A 184 2.88 -4.06 -20.50
CA VAL A 184 3.45 -4.84 -19.38
C VAL A 184 3.57 -6.31 -19.79
N PRO A 185 4.74 -6.97 -19.63
CA PRO A 185 4.89 -8.40 -19.90
C PRO A 185 4.25 -9.19 -18.76
N TYR A 186 3.03 -9.70 -18.98
CA TYR A 186 2.20 -10.30 -17.93
C TYR A 186 2.93 -11.30 -17.02
N HIS A 187 3.56 -12.33 -17.57
CA HIS A 187 4.25 -13.35 -16.77
C HIS A 187 5.52 -12.84 -16.10
N GLY A 188 6.32 -12.05 -16.83
CA GLY A 188 7.53 -11.45 -16.27
C GLY A 188 7.19 -10.60 -15.04
N TRP A 189 6.19 -9.72 -15.18
CA TRP A 189 5.66 -8.92 -14.07
C TRP A 189 4.97 -9.77 -12.99
N ARG A 190 4.14 -10.76 -13.35
CA ARG A 190 3.45 -11.63 -12.39
C ARG A 190 4.42 -12.33 -11.46
N ILE A 191 5.52 -12.85 -12.01
CA ILE A 191 6.51 -13.60 -11.24
C ILE A 191 7.29 -12.66 -10.31
N SER A 192 7.78 -11.53 -10.80
CA SER A 192 8.48 -10.55 -9.96
C SER A 192 7.56 -9.98 -8.88
N HIS A 193 6.31 -9.71 -9.21
CA HIS A 193 5.29 -9.26 -8.26
C HIS A 193 4.97 -10.31 -7.18
N ARG A 194 4.93 -11.60 -7.53
CA ARG A 194 4.81 -12.68 -6.53
C ARG A 194 6.00 -12.70 -5.58
N ILE A 195 7.23 -12.51 -6.08
CA ILE A 195 8.44 -12.45 -5.25
C ILE A 195 8.35 -11.25 -4.29
N HIS A 196 7.88 -10.11 -4.77
CA HIS A 196 7.62 -8.92 -3.97
C HIS A 196 6.61 -9.20 -2.84
N HIS A 197 5.45 -9.81 -3.14
CA HIS A 197 4.46 -10.20 -2.11
C HIS A 197 5.02 -11.15 -1.05
N GLN A 198 5.91 -12.06 -1.44
CA GLN A 198 6.56 -13.00 -0.51
C GLN A 198 7.62 -12.34 0.39
N ASN A 199 8.19 -11.22 -0.05
CA ASN A 199 9.33 -10.58 0.59
C ASN A 199 9.07 -9.10 0.92
N GLN A 200 7.81 -8.71 1.04
CA GLN A 200 7.39 -7.33 1.26
C GLN A 200 8.16 -6.71 2.44
N GLY A 201 8.86 -5.60 2.19
CA GLY A 201 9.58 -4.87 3.24
C GLY A 201 10.88 -5.56 3.70
N HIS A 202 11.31 -6.64 3.05
CA HIS A 202 12.64 -7.21 3.24
C HIS A 202 13.65 -6.43 2.38
N VAL A 203 14.72 -5.92 3.00
CA VAL A 203 15.71 -5.04 2.34
C VAL A 203 16.29 -5.70 1.08
N GLU A 204 16.77 -6.94 1.17
CA GLU A 204 17.42 -7.62 0.04
C GLU A 204 16.44 -8.31 -0.94
N ASN A 205 15.43 -8.99 -0.39
CA ASN A 205 14.62 -9.94 -1.15
C ASN A 205 13.39 -9.31 -1.81
N ASP A 206 12.93 -8.13 -1.38
CA ASP A 206 11.82 -7.42 -2.04
C ASP A 206 12.23 -7.04 -3.47
N GLU A 207 11.38 -7.37 -4.44
CA GLU A 207 11.66 -7.15 -5.87
C GLU A 207 11.21 -5.79 -6.39
N SER A 208 10.17 -5.22 -5.79
CA SER A 208 9.54 -4.00 -6.30
C SER A 208 9.88 -2.79 -5.44
N TRP A 209 10.00 -2.94 -4.12
CA TRP A 209 10.38 -1.87 -3.20
C TRP A 209 11.71 -2.15 -2.53
N HIS A 210 12.70 -2.49 -3.35
CA HIS A 210 14.06 -2.69 -2.91
C HIS A 210 14.70 -1.34 -2.51
N PRO A 211 14.89 -1.06 -1.19
CA PRO A 211 15.52 0.18 -0.77
C PRO A 211 17.00 0.18 -1.19
N LEU A 212 17.56 1.35 -1.45
CA LEU A 212 19.00 1.47 -1.66
C LEU A 212 19.71 1.32 -0.32
N THR A 213 20.59 0.34 -0.21
CA THR A 213 21.54 0.28 0.92
C THR A 213 22.50 1.46 0.85
N GLU A 214 23.05 1.86 1.99
CA GLU A 214 23.98 3.01 2.08
C GLU A 214 25.16 2.85 1.11
N LYS A 215 25.75 1.65 1.04
CA LYS A 215 26.80 1.35 0.06
C LYS A 215 26.34 1.53 -1.39
N THR A 216 25.16 1.02 -1.74
CA THR A 216 24.63 1.12 -3.11
C THR A 216 24.32 2.57 -3.45
N TYR A 217 23.66 3.30 -2.55
CA TYR A 217 23.32 4.71 -2.71
C TYR A 217 24.56 5.57 -2.98
N MET A 218 25.62 5.39 -2.18
CA MET A 218 26.86 6.16 -2.32
C MET A 218 27.64 5.81 -3.59
N SER A 219 27.33 4.69 -4.25
CA SER A 219 27.94 4.30 -5.52
C SER A 219 27.22 4.84 -6.76
N LEU A 220 26.00 5.36 -6.59
CA LEU A 220 25.20 5.90 -7.70
C LEU A 220 25.79 7.22 -8.20
N ASP A 221 25.68 7.45 -9.50
CA ASP A 221 26.05 8.73 -10.09
C ASP A 221 24.97 9.81 -9.92
N ASN A 222 25.32 11.08 -10.19
CA ASN A 222 24.40 12.20 -10.06
C ASN A 222 23.18 12.11 -10.99
N ASN A 223 23.30 11.46 -12.14
CA ASN A 223 22.18 11.28 -13.05
C ASN A 223 21.20 10.26 -12.46
N GLU A 224 21.70 9.12 -11.97
CA GLU A 224 20.88 8.10 -11.31
C GLU A 224 20.16 8.67 -10.09
N LEU A 225 20.84 9.47 -9.27
CA LEU A 225 20.22 10.17 -8.15
C LEU A 225 19.15 11.16 -8.61
N THR A 226 19.38 11.90 -9.70
CA THR A 226 18.40 12.83 -10.27
C THR A 226 17.16 12.09 -10.76
N TRP A 227 17.33 10.99 -11.49
CA TRP A 227 16.22 10.17 -11.98
C TRP A 227 15.40 9.54 -10.85
N ARG A 228 16.01 9.28 -9.69
CA ARG A 228 15.37 8.61 -8.55
C ARG A 228 14.75 9.54 -7.52
N PHE A 229 15.29 10.74 -7.33
CA PHE A 229 14.89 11.61 -6.22
C PHE A 229 14.47 13.03 -6.62
N LYS A 230 14.79 13.49 -7.83
CA LYS A 230 14.45 14.86 -8.26
C LYS A 230 13.21 14.88 -9.15
N PHE A 231 12.14 15.52 -8.69
CA PHE A 231 10.94 15.71 -9.50
C PHE A 231 11.25 16.39 -10.85
N PRO A 232 10.65 15.97 -11.97
CA PRO A 232 9.60 14.95 -12.12
C PRO A 232 10.12 13.54 -12.43
N PHE A 233 11.43 13.35 -12.55
CA PHE A 233 12.01 12.14 -13.13
C PHE A 233 11.61 10.79 -12.48
N PRO A 234 11.42 10.68 -11.14
CA PRO A 234 11.01 9.44 -10.49
C PRO A 234 9.67 8.90 -11.00
N LEU A 235 8.82 9.77 -11.55
CA LEU A 235 7.55 9.38 -12.17
C LEU A 235 7.74 8.51 -13.41
N LEU A 236 8.88 8.64 -14.09
CA LEU A 236 9.13 8.10 -15.42
C LEU A 236 9.97 6.81 -15.41
N VAL A 237 10.36 6.32 -14.23
CA VAL A 237 11.34 5.23 -14.09
C VAL A 237 10.76 3.86 -14.43
N TYR A 238 9.46 3.64 -14.28
CA TYR A 238 8.89 2.29 -14.40
C TYR A 238 8.97 1.65 -15.79
N PRO A 239 8.71 2.35 -16.92
CA PRO A 239 8.93 1.76 -18.24
C PRO A 239 10.35 1.22 -18.41
N PHE A 240 11.32 1.78 -17.68
CA PHE A 240 12.70 1.29 -17.64
C PHE A 240 12.91 0.16 -16.63
N TYR A 241 12.16 0.13 -15.52
CA TYR A 241 12.21 -0.95 -14.51
C TYR A 241 11.94 -2.34 -15.12
N LEU A 242 11.00 -2.42 -16.07
CA LEU A 242 10.71 -3.69 -16.74
C LEU A 242 11.90 -4.18 -17.58
N TRP A 243 12.67 -3.25 -18.14
CA TRP A 243 13.88 -3.55 -18.92
C TRP A 243 15.11 -3.80 -18.07
N GLY A 244 15.31 -3.04 -16.99
CA GLY A 244 16.39 -3.19 -16.03
C GLY A 244 15.85 -3.03 -14.61
N ARG A 245 16.07 -4.05 -13.77
CA ARG A 245 15.59 -4.11 -12.38
C ARG A 245 16.14 -2.97 -11.51
N SER A 246 15.70 -2.94 -10.25
CA SER A 246 16.22 -2.03 -9.23
C SER A 246 17.75 -2.13 -9.08
N PRO A 247 18.47 -1.04 -8.73
CA PRO A 247 19.91 -1.07 -8.52
C PRO A 247 20.27 -2.10 -7.46
N GLY A 248 21.40 -2.78 -7.68
CA GLY A 248 21.78 -3.95 -6.88
C GLY A 248 21.23 -5.27 -7.42
N LYS A 249 20.31 -5.25 -8.40
CA LYS A 249 19.77 -6.45 -9.05
C LYS A 249 20.00 -6.44 -10.56
N THR A 250 20.24 -7.62 -11.13
CA THR A 250 20.55 -7.83 -12.56
C THR A 250 19.42 -8.56 -13.29
N GLY A 251 19.26 -8.28 -14.58
CA GLY A 251 18.30 -8.96 -15.45
C GLY A 251 17.06 -8.12 -15.79
N SER A 252 16.11 -8.75 -16.47
CA SER A 252 14.98 -8.09 -17.15
C SER A 252 13.71 -8.92 -17.06
N HIS A 253 12.55 -8.27 -17.04
CA HIS A 253 11.25 -8.94 -17.03
C HIS A 253 10.93 -9.66 -18.34
N PHE A 254 11.72 -9.39 -19.38
CA PHE A 254 11.54 -9.95 -20.72
C PHE A 254 12.59 -11.00 -21.08
N ASP A 255 13.66 -11.11 -20.29
CA ASP A 255 14.72 -12.10 -20.49
C ASP A 255 14.37 -13.40 -19.75
N PRO A 256 14.07 -14.51 -20.46
CA PRO A 256 13.76 -15.79 -19.81
C PRO A 256 14.93 -16.36 -19.01
N ASN A 257 16.16 -15.87 -19.19
CA ASN A 257 17.32 -16.30 -18.41
C ASN A 257 17.65 -15.35 -17.26
N SER A 258 16.81 -14.34 -17.00
CA SER A 258 16.98 -13.46 -15.85
C SER A 258 16.99 -14.25 -14.54
N GLU A 259 17.82 -13.83 -13.60
CA GLU A 259 17.95 -14.42 -12.26
C GLU A 259 16.64 -14.48 -11.46
N MET A 260 15.63 -13.71 -11.86
CA MET A 260 14.29 -13.74 -11.26
C MET A 260 13.50 -15.03 -11.54
N PHE A 261 13.85 -15.75 -12.60
CA PHE A 261 13.01 -16.83 -13.13
C PHE A 261 13.66 -18.20 -12.95
N VAL A 262 12.88 -19.14 -12.41
CA VAL A 262 13.31 -20.54 -12.40
C VAL A 262 13.15 -21.18 -13.79
N PRO A 263 13.90 -22.25 -14.12
CA PRO A 263 13.85 -22.84 -15.47
C PRO A 263 12.45 -23.25 -15.96
N SER A 264 11.53 -23.61 -15.05
CA SER A 264 10.15 -23.96 -15.39
C SER A 264 9.31 -22.76 -15.84
N GLU A 265 9.70 -21.53 -15.51
CA GLU A 265 8.96 -20.30 -15.81
C GLU A 265 9.40 -19.63 -17.12
N ARG A 266 10.47 -20.11 -17.75
CA ARG A 266 11.04 -19.48 -18.96
C ARG A 266 10.06 -19.41 -20.13
N LYS A 267 9.22 -20.43 -20.30
CA LYS A 267 8.20 -20.47 -21.37
C LYS A 267 7.11 -19.43 -21.15
N ASP A 268 6.75 -19.18 -19.90
CA ASP A 268 5.79 -18.13 -19.53
C ASP A 268 6.36 -16.76 -19.92
N VAL A 269 7.62 -16.49 -19.58
CA VAL A 269 8.31 -15.22 -19.95
C VAL A 269 8.35 -15.02 -21.46
N ILE A 270 8.74 -16.05 -22.22
CA ILE A 270 8.75 -15.98 -23.70
C ILE A 270 7.35 -15.66 -24.24
N THR A 271 6.31 -16.31 -23.73
CA THR A 271 4.93 -16.08 -24.16
C THR A 271 4.51 -14.62 -23.96
N SER A 272 4.80 -14.06 -22.78
CA SER A 272 4.49 -12.65 -22.50
C SER A 272 5.30 -11.68 -23.34
N SER A 273 6.59 -11.95 -23.59
CA SER A 273 7.42 -11.12 -24.48
C SER A 273 6.88 -11.12 -25.92
N LEU A 274 6.34 -12.24 -26.41
CA LEU A 274 5.68 -12.31 -27.72
C LEU A 274 4.37 -11.51 -27.75
N CYS A 275 3.52 -11.63 -26.74
CA CYS A 275 2.27 -10.85 -26.65
C CYS A 275 2.56 -9.33 -26.58
N TRP A 276 3.56 -8.94 -25.80
CA TRP A 276 4.02 -7.56 -25.72
C TRP A 276 4.51 -7.05 -27.08
N THR A 277 5.34 -7.85 -27.77
CA THR A 277 5.88 -7.49 -29.09
C THR A 277 4.78 -7.33 -30.12
N ALA A 278 3.76 -8.20 -30.09
CA ALA A 278 2.59 -8.10 -30.95
C ALA A 278 1.82 -6.79 -30.69
N MET A 279 1.61 -6.40 -29.43
CA MET A 279 0.98 -5.12 -29.12
C MET A 279 1.83 -3.93 -29.59
N ALA A 280 3.14 -3.96 -29.36
CA ALA A 280 4.04 -2.92 -29.83
C ALA A 280 3.99 -2.77 -31.35
N ALA A 281 3.95 -3.88 -32.10
CA ALA A 281 3.80 -3.87 -33.55
C ALA A 281 2.44 -3.29 -34.00
N ILE A 282 1.35 -3.60 -33.29
CA ILE A 282 0.03 -3.00 -33.52
C ILE A 282 0.09 -1.48 -33.33
N LEU A 283 0.70 -1.01 -32.23
CA LEU A 283 0.85 0.43 -31.96
C LEU A 283 1.68 1.13 -33.04
N VAL A 284 2.79 0.53 -33.48
CA VAL A 284 3.60 1.07 -34.59
C VAL A 284 2.77 1.15 -35.88
N GLY A 285 2.04 0.09 -36.23
CA GLY A 285 1.14 0.09 -37.39
C GLY A 285 0.06 1.16 -37.30
N LEU A 286 -0.57 1.30 -36.14
CA LEU A 286 -1.53 2.37 -35.86
C LEU A 286 -0.88 3.75 -36.06
N GLY A 287 0.36 3.96 -35.57
CA GLY A 287 1.10 5.20 -35.74
C GLY A 287 1.31 5.61 -37.19
N PHE A 288 1.55 4.66 -38.09
CA PHE A 288 1.62 4.93 -39.53
C PHE A 288 0.26 5.30 -40.15
N THR A 289 -0.85 4.77 -39.63
CA THR A 289 -2.19 5.02 -40.17
C THR A 289 -2.85 6.29 -39.65
N MET A 290 -2.78 6.55 -38.34
CA MET A 290 -3.44 7.69 -37.69
C MET A 290 -2.52 8.90 -37.48
N GLY A 291 -1.23 8.74 -37.79
CA GLY A 291 -0.18 9.73 -37.55
C GLY A 291 0.45 9.55 -36.15
N PRO A 292 1.78 9.64 -36.05
CA PRO A 292 2.51 9.36 -34.80
C PRO A 292 2.15 10.36 -33.69
N MET A 293 1.82 11.60 -34.03
CA MET A 293 1.43 12.63 -33.07
C MET A 293 0.07 12.33 -32.42
N LEU A 294 -0.89 11.80 -33.17
CA LEU A 294 -2.20 11.44 -32.62
C LEU A 294 -2.08 10.20 -31.72
N LEU A 295 -1.31 9.19 -32.14
CA LEU A 295 -1.01 8.01 -31.32
C LEU A 295 -0.30 8.41 -30.01
N LEU A 296 0.68 9.32 -30.08
CA LEU A 296 1.37 9.82 -28.89
C LEU A 296 0.37 10.47 -27.92
N LYS A 297 -0.56 11.31 -28.40
CA LYS A 297 -1.54 11.96 -27.53
C LYS A 297 -2.58 11.01 -26.97
N LEU A 298 -3.04 10.03 -27.75
CA LEU A 298 -4.10 9.09 -27.35
C LEU A 298 -3.60 7.96 -26.44
N TYR A 299 -2.39 7.46 -26.69
CA TYR A 299 -1.85 6.28 -26.03
C TYR A 299 -0.54 6.59 -25.30
N GLY A 300 0.43 7.23 -25.97
CA GLY A 300 1.78 7.43 -25.43
C GLY A 300 1.82 8.30 -24.18
N VAL A 301 1.14 9.45 -24.17
CA VAL A 301 1.06 10.34 -23.01
C VAL A 301 0.29 9.68 -21.86
N PRO A 302 -0.92 9.11 -22.04
CA PRO A 302 -1.59 8.35 -20.97
C PRO A 302 -0.78 7.17 -20.41
N TYR A 303 -0.06 6.44 -21.27
CA TYR A 303 0.86 5.39 -20.86
C TYR A 303 2.01 5.93 -20.00
N TRP A 304 2.46 7.16 -20.26
CA TRP A 304 3.53 7.82 -19.50
C TRP A 304 3.01 8.58 -18.25
N GLU A 305 1.72 8.92 -18.21
CA GLU A 305 1.01 9.42 -17.02
C GLU A 305 0.76 8.32 -15.98
N TRP A 306 0.65 7.07 -16.44
CA TRP A 306 0.83 5.91 -15.57
C TRP A 306 2.26 5.98 -15.02
N SER A 307 2.40 6.07 -13.69
CA SER A 307 3.68 6.32 -13.03
C SER A 307 3.86 5.44 -11.80
N TYR A 308 5.13 5.23 -11.44
CA TYR A 308 5.56 4.57 -10.20
C TYR A 308 4.85 5.11 -8.95
N ILE A 309 4.51 6.40 -8.91
CA ILE A 309 3.76 6.97 -7.78
C ILE A 309 2.37 6.37 -7.68
N ARG A 310 1.61 6.27 -8.77
CA ARG A 310 0.24 5.71 -8.69
C ARG A 310 0.24 4.24 -8.27
N GLY A 311 1.27 3.49 -8.67
CA GLY A 311 1.47 2.10 -8.24
C GLY A 311 2.21 1.91 -6.91
N GLY A 312 2.91 2.93 -6.42
CA GLY A 312 3.65 2.90 -5.16
C GLY A 312 2.96 3.56 -3.99
N LEU A 313 1.99 4.43 -4.28
CA LEU A 313 1.06 4.87 -3.27
C LEU A 313 0.21 3.70 -2.75
N THR A 314 0.20 2.55 -3.42
CA THR A 314 -0.46 1.39 -2.83
C THR A 314 0.32 0.84 -1.63
N THR A 315 1.62 1.07 -1.42
CA THR A 315 2.43 0.32 -0.42
C THR A 315 2.13 0.58 1.07
N LEU A 316 1.09 1.33 1.39
CA LEU A 316 0.37 1.33 2.66
C LEU A 316 -1.09 1.62 2.29
N ASP A 317 -2.04 1.40 3.19
CA ASP A 317 -3.40 1.83 2.88
C ASP A 317 -3.42 3.33 2.52
N ARG A 318 -4.11 3.66 1.42
CA ARG A 318 -4.31 5.02 0.91
C ARG A 318 -5.74 5.21 0.46
N ASP A 319 -6.25 6.42 0.68
CA ASP A 319 -7.56 6.83 0.23
C ASP A 319 -7.38 7.78 -0.98
N TYR A 320 -7.76 7.33 -2.18
CA TYR A 320 -7.66 8.10 -3.42
C TYR A 320 -8.91 8.92 -3.74
N GLY A 321 -9.85 9.05 -2.80
CA GLY A 321 -11.11 9.75 -3.01
C GLY A 321 -11.97 9.07 -4.07
N TRP A 322 -12.41 9.80 -5.09
CA TRP A 322 -13.27 9.25 -6.15
C TRP A 322 -12.57 8.19 -7.02
N MET A 323 -11.24 8.15 -7.03
CA MET A 323 -10.47 7.19 -7.81
C MET A 323 -10.43 5.78 -7.19
N ASN A 324 -10.83 5.61 -5.93
CA ASN A 324 -10.81 4.29 -5.26
C ASN A 324 -11.56 3.23 -6.06
N ASN A 325 -12.83 3.51 -6.41
CA ASN A 325 -13.67 2.60 -7.19
C ASN A 325 -13.17 2.38 -8.64
N ILE A 326 -12.45 3.35 -9.20
CA ILE A 326 -11.91 3.26 -10.57
C ILE A 326 -10.71 2.31 -10.58
N HIS A 327 -9.86 2.39 -9.56
CA HIS A 327 -8.70 1.53 -9.38
C HIS A 327 -9.01 0.25 -8.59
N HIS A 328 -10.30 -0.11 -8.49
CA HIS A 328 -10.75 -1.36 -7.88
C HIS A 328 -10.35 -1.51 -6.41
N ASP A 329 -10.32 -0.41 -5.66
CA ASP A 329 -10.04 -0.38 -4.22
C ASP A 329 -8.69 -1.02 -3.81
N ILE A 330 -7.75 -1.18 -4.75
CA ILE A 330 -6.42 -1.74 -4.50
C ILE A 330 -5.61 -0.96 -3.45
N GLY A 331 -6.06 0.27 -3.14
CA GLY A 331 -5.57 1.11 -2.05
C GLY A 331 -5.73 0.53 -0.65
N THR A 332 -6.56 -0.50 -0.44
CA THR A 332 -6.58 -1.30 0.80
C THR A 332 -5.50 -2.36 0.78
N HIS A 333 -4.26 -1.89 0.67
CA HIS A 333 -3.15 -2.70 0.22
C HIS A 333 -2.57 -3.60 1.30
N VAL A 334 -2.75 -3.29 2.59
CA VAL A 334 -2.29 -4.15 3.69
C VAL A 334 -2.94 -5.54 3.59
N ILE A 335 -4.27 -5.59 3.46
CA ILE A 335 -4.98 -6.87 3.30
C ILE A 335 -4.71 -7.50 1.94
N HIS A 336 -4.56 -6.68 0.90
CA HIS A 336 -4.14 -7.18 -0.40
C HIS A 336 -2.80 -7.94 -0.33
N HIS A 337 -1.81 -7.42 0.38
CA HIS A 337 -0.51 -8.08 0.56
C HIS A 337 -0.56 -9.31 1.45
N LEU A 338 -1.32 -9.26 2.55
CA LEU A 338 -1.48 -10.43 3.43
C LEU A 338 -2.26 -11.56 2.72
N PHE A 339 -3.24 -11.22 1.89
CA PHE A 339 -4.17 -12.15 1.27
C PHE A 339 -4.49 -11.80 -0.19
N PRO A 340 -3.51 -11.86 -1.12
CA PRO A 340 -3.67 -11.42 -2.51
C PRO A 340 -4.68 -12.26 -3.32
N GLN A 341 -5.16 -13.38 -2.75
CA GLN A 341 -6.17 -14.24 -3.36
C GLN A 341 -7.60 -13.70 -3.19
N ILE A 342 -7.81 -12.70 -2.33
CA ILE A 342 -9.10 -12.03 -2.17
C ILE A 342 -9.33 -11.15 -3.41
N PRO A 343 -10.46 -11.31 -4.13
CA PRO A 343 -10.78 -10.44 -5.26
C PRO A 343 -10.90 -8.98 -4.84
N HIS A 344 -10.49 -8.06 -5.72
CA HIS A 344 -10.49 -6.63 -5.44
C HIS A 344 -11.82 -6.11 -4.86
N TYR A 345 -12.95 -6.60 -5.38
CA TYR A 345 -14.31 -6.20 -4.96
C TYR A 345 -14.73 -6.68 -3.55
N HIS A 346 -13.85 -7.38 -2.84
CA HIS A 346 -14.02 -7.76 -1.43
C HIS A 346 -12.97 -7.14 -0.51
N LEU A 347 -11.97 -6.43 -1.04
CA LEU A 347 -10.84 -5.94 -0.23
C LEU A 347 -11.26 -4.93 0.84
N ILE A 348 -12.21 -4.03 0.56
CA ILE A 348 -12.74 -3.08 1.56
C ILE A 348 -13.35 -3.83 2.75
N GLU A 349 -14.16 -4.84 2.48
CA GLU A 349 -14.83 -5.62 3.51
C GLU A 349 -13.82 -6.43 4.34
N ALA A 350 -12.90 -7.11 3.66
CA ALA A 350 -11.83 -7.86 4.32
C ALA A 350 -10.95 -6.95 5.19
N THR A 351 -10.66 -5.74 4.72
CA THR A 351 -9.91 -4.72 5.48
C THR A 351 -10.66 -4.28 6.72
N LYS A 352 -11.96 -3.98 6.61
CA LYS A 352 -12.78 -3.64 7.78
C LYS A 352 -12.81 -4.76 8.81
N ALA A 353 -12.89 -6.02 8.37
CA ALA A 353 -12.94 -7.18 9.25
C ALA A 353 -11.61 -7.45 9.97
N ALA A 354 -10.48 -7.22 9.31
CA ALA A 354 -9.14 -7.45 9.87
C ALA A 354 -8.64 -6.34 10.80
N LYS A 355 -9.11 -5.11 10.63
CA LYS A 355 -8.70 -3.93 11.43
C LYS A 355 -8.65 -4.16 12.94
N PRO A 356 -9.67 -4.76 13.59
CA PRO A 356 -9.66 -4.98 15.04
C PRO A 356 -8.50 -5.86 15.53
N VAL A 357 -8.12 -6.88 14.76
CA VAL A 357 -7.00 -7.77 15.12
C VAL A 357 -5.65 -7.12 14.87
N LEU A 358 -5.52 -6.35 13.79
CA LEU A 358 -4.29 -5.61 13.51
C LEU A 358 -4.00 -4.52 14.56
N GLY A 359 -5.04 -3.93 15.15
CA GLY A 359 -4.93 -2.99 16.27
C GLY A 359 -3.96 -1.84 15.98
N LYS A 360 -3.00 -1.60 16.90
CA LYS A 360 -1.99 -0.52 16.78
C LYS A 360 -1.02 -0.71 15.60
N TYR A 361 -0.92 -1.90 15.02
CA TYR A 361 -0.07 -2.16 13.86
C TYR A 361 -0.72 -1.71 12.54
N TYR A 362 -2.03 -1.53 12.50
CA TYR A 362 -2.71 -0.98 11.33
C TYR A 362 -2.63 0.55 11.31
N ARG A 363 -2.22 1.12 10.18
CA ARG A 363 -2.17 2.56 9.97
C ARG A 363 -3.34 2.99 9.10
N GLU A 364 -4.32 3.65 9.71
CA GLU A 364 -5.43 4.25 8.98
C GLU A 364 -4.90 5.31 7.99
N PRO A 365 -5.31 5.26 6.71
CA PRO A 365 -5.00 6.32 5.77
C PRO A 365 -5.65 7.64 6.19
N GLU A 366 -4.96 8.74 5.92
CA GLU A 366 -5.59 10.06 5.88
C GLU A 366 -6.72 10.05 4.84
N ARG A 367 -7.92 10.49 5.23
CA ARG A 367 -9.08 10.50 4.35
C ARG A 367 -8.98 11.61 3.32
N SER A 368 -9.29 11.27 2.08
CA SER A 368 -9.31 12.22 0.98
C SER A 368 -10.65 12.91 0.81
N GLY A 369 -10.62 14.14 0.30
CA GLY A 369 -11.75 14.71 -0.42
C GLY A 369 -11.93 14.03 -1.80
N PRO A 370 -12.71 14.63 -2.72
CA PRO A 370 -12.86 14.12 -4.09
C PRO A 370 -11.53 13.87 -4.82
N ILE A 371 -10.57 14.79 -4.63
CA ILE A 371 -9.22 14.74 -5.19
C ILE A 371 -8.22 14.57 -4.04
N PRO A 372 -7.31 13.58 -4.09
CA PRO A 372 -6.45 13.23 -2.96
C PRO A 372 -5.17 14.07 -2.91
N PHE A 373 -5.29 15.39 -2.70
CA PHE A 373 -4.14 16.31 -2.69
C PHE A 373 -3.08 15.98 -1.62
N TYR A 374 -3.47 15.33 -0.51
CA TYR A 374 -2.54 14.92 0.55
C TYR A 374 -1.43 13.98 0.03
N LEU A 375 -1.73 13.15 -0.99
CA LEU A 375 -0.77 12.23 -1.60
C LEU A 375 0.43 12.94 -2.22
N ILE A 376 0.22 14.16 -2.74
CA ILE A 376 1.31 15.00 -3.27
C ILE A 376 2.26 15.38 -2.13
N GLY A 377 1.73 15.73 -0.97
CA GLY A 377 2.52 16.07 0.21
C GLY A 377 3.29 14.86 0.77
N VAL A 378 2.66 13.68 0.79
CA VAL A 378 3.33 12.42 1.17
C VAL A 378 4.47 12.10 0.22
N PHE A 379 4.23 12.23 -1.09
CA PHE A 379 5.23 11.97 -2.11
C PHE A 379 6.43 12.92 -2.01
N ILE A 380 6.19 14.23 -1.92
CA ILE A 380 7.28 15.23 -1.79
C ILE A 380 8.09 14.97 -0.51
N ARG A 381 7.43 14.55 0.58
CA ARG A 381 8.13 14.19 1.82
C ARG A 381 9.01 12.96 1.63
N SER A 382 8.48 11.91 1.00
CA SER A 382 9.24 10.69 0.73
C SER A 382 10.46 10.97 -0.14
N LEU A 383 10.31 11.75 -1.22
CA LEU A 383 11.46 12.19 -2.03
C LEU A 383 12.51 12.98 -1.23
N LYS A 384 12.08 13.75 -0.22
CA LYS A 384 12.97 14.59 0.59
C LYS A 384 13.63 13.88 1.75
N GLU A 385 13.04 12.79 2.25
CA GLU A 385 13.43 12.19 3.52
C GLU A 385 13.91 10.75 3.36
N ASP A 386 13.40 10.00 2.38
CA ASP A 386 13.59 8.56 2.23
C ASP A 386 14.59 8.22 1.11
N HIS A 387 15.90 8.31 1.38
CA HIS A 387 16.93 8.13 0.34
C HIS A 387 17.59 6.74 0.34
N TYR A 388 18.03 6.28 1.51
CA TYR A 388 18.75 5.03 1.66
C TYR A 388 18.56 4.43 3.05
N VAL A 389 18.98 3.19 3.23
CA VAL A 389 18.91 2.45 4.49
C VAL A 389 20.29 1.97 4.94
N SER A 390 20.45 1.65 6.22
CA SER A 390 21.70 1.10 6.75
C SER A 390 22.07 -0.23 6.06
N ASP A 391 23.36 -0.45 5.76
CA ASP A 391 23.85 -1.74 5.26
C ASP A 391 23.75 -2.88 6.29
N THR A 392 23.55 -2.53 7.58
CA THR A 392 23.49 -3.48 8.69
C THR A 392 22.31 -3.20 9.62
N GLY A 393 21.79 -4.26 10.25
CA GLY A 393 20.74 -4.23 11.27
C GLY A 393 19.54 -5.12 10.91
N ASP A 394 18.89 -5.71 11.90
CA ASP A 394 17.73 -6.58 11.68
C ASP A 394 16.45 -5.77 11.33
N VAL A 395 16.37 -4.53 11.81
CA VAL A 395 15.34 -3.57 11.41
C VAL A 395 16.04 -2.26 11.05
N VAL A 396 15.80 -1.76 9.84
CA VAL A 396 16.41 -0.55 9.31
C VAL A 396 15.35 0.48 8.94
N TYR A 397 15.73 1.75 9.07
CA TYR A 397 14.88 2.89 8.76
C TYR A 397 15.52 3.71 7.65
N TYR A 398 14.68 4.32 6.83
CA TYR A 398 15.16 5.28 5.85
C TYR A 398 15.91 6.44 6.52
N LYS A 399 17.00 6.83 5.86
CA LYS A 399 17.88 7.94 6.20
C LYS A 399 17.81 9.01 5.10
N THR A 400 18.07 10.24 5.51
CA THR A 400 17.99 11.42 4.65
C THR A 400 19.40 11.84 4.24
N ASP A 401 19.64 12.00 2.94
CA ASP A 401 20.81 12.69 2.43
C ASP A 401 20.60 14.21 2.51
N PRO A 402 21.37 14.95 3.34
CA PRO A 402 21.20 16.39 3.50
C PRO A 402 21.71 17.21 2.30
N ASN A 403 22.39 16.59 1.32
CA ASN A 403 23.07 17.28 0.23
C ASN A 403 22.32 17.19 -1.11
N ILE A 404 21.47 16.17 -1.30
CA ILE A 404 20.79 15.88 -2.57
C ILE A 404 19.91 17.03 -3.11
N PHE A 405 19.34 17.85 -2.21
CA PHE A 405 18.54 19.04 -2.57
C PHE A 405 19.25 20.38 -2.33
N LYS A 406 20.50 20.37 -1.81
CA LYS A 406 21.30 21.61 -1.67
C LYS A 406 22.06 21.98 -2.94
N SER A 407 22.22 21.03 -3.86
CA SER A 407 22.91 21.17 -5.13
C SER A 407 21.97 21.34 -6.34
N ALA A 408 20.70 21.68 -6.11
CA ALA A 408 19.68 21.82 -7.14
C ALA A 408 19.46 23.28 -7.55
#